data_AF-A0A354CMB9-F1
#
_entry.id   AF-A0A354CMB9-F1
#
_cell.length_a   1.000
_cell.length_b   1.000
_cell.length_c   1.000
_cell.angle_alpha   90.00
_cell.angle_beta   90.00
_cell.angle_gamma   90.00
#
_symmetry.space_group_name_H-M   'P 1'
#
loop_
_entity.id
_entity.type
_entity.pdbx_description
1 polymer ?
#
loop_
_entity_poly.entity_id
_entity_poly.type
_entity_poly.pdbx_seq_one_letter_code
_entity_poly.pdbx_strand_id
1 'polypeptide(L)' 'MAKTSMKIKQQRPQKFSTREYTRCRICGRPHAYLRKYGICRICFR' A
#
# COMPACT_ATOMS: atom_id res chain seq x y z
N MET A 1 -5.14 10.39 -0.67
CA MET A 1 -4.28 9.70 -1.66
C MET A 1 -2.87 9.59 -1.10
N ALA A 2 -2.07 8.59 -1.45
CA ALA A 2 -0.68 8.53 -0.98
C ALA A 2 0.27 9.39 -1.81
N LYS A 3 1.27 9.99 -1.14
CA LYS A 3 2.41 10.66 -1.80
C LYS A 3 3.13 9.71 -2.75
N THR A 4 3.50 10.21 -3.93
CA THR A 4 4.20 9.46 -5.00
C THR A 4 5.52 8.86 -4.50
N SER A 5 6.29 9.64 -3.75
CA SER A 5 7.54 9.17 -3.12
C SER A 5 7.36 7.92 -2.26
N MET A 6 6.23 7.81 -1.56
CA MET A 6 5.95 6.68 -0.69
C MET A 6 5.50 5.44 -1.46
N LYS A 7 4.88 5.60 -2.64
CA LYS A 7 4.57 4.47 -3.54
C LYS A 7 5.87 3.89 -4.10
N ILE A 8 6.77 4.75 -4.59
CA ILE A 8 8.08 4.34 -5.13
C ILE A 8 8.93 3.67 -4.05
N LYS A 9 8.96 4.22 -2.82
CA LYS A 9 9.69 3.60 -1.70
C LYS A 9 9.24 2.16 -1.44
N GLN A 10 7.95 1.88 -1.56
CA GLN A 10 7.39 0.55 -1.30
C GLN A 10 7.65 -0.44 -2.44
N GLN A 11 7.74 0.02 -3.69
CA GLN A 11 8.10 -0.82 -4.84
C GLN A 11 9.54 -1.32 -4.78
N ARG A 12 10.41 -0.60 -4.06
CA ARG A 12 11.80 -1.00 -3.86
C ARG A 12 11.90 -2.10 -2.80
N PRO A 13 12.77 -3.11 -2.99
CA PRO A 13 13.02 -4.12 -1.97
C PRO A 13 13.50 -3.44 -0.68
N GLN A 14 12.90 -3.82 0.44
CA GLN A 14 13.31 -3.29 1.74
C GLN A 14 14.51 -4.08 2.27
N LYS A 15 15.38 -3.39 3.03
CA LYS A 15 16.55 -4.02 3.68
C LYS A 15 16.17 -5.18 4.61
N PHE A 16 14.99 -5.11 5.23
CA PHE A 16 14.49 -6.12 6.15
C PHE A 16 13.03 -6.43 5.81
N SER A 17 12.66 -7.71 5.81
CA SER A 17 11.30 -8.19 5.50
C SER A 17 10.24 -7.61 6.43
N THR A 18 10.60 -7.35 7.70
CA THR A 18 9.71 -6.72 8.70
C THR A 18 9.28 -5.29 8.34
N ARG A 19 9.98 -4.62 7.41
CA ARG A 19 9.64 -3.27 6.94
C ARG A 19 8.65 -3.28 5.78
N GLU A 20 8.29 -4.44 5.24
CA GLU A 20 7.27 -4.55 4.22
C GLU A 20 5.88 -4.36 4.84
N TYR A 21 5.12 -3.44 4.28
CA TYR A 21 3.73 -3.18 4.67
C TYR A 21 2.88 -3.10 3.41
N THR A 22 1.59 -3.37 3.53
CA THR A 22 0.67 -3.36 2.38
C THR A 22 0.09 -1.96 2.15
N ARG A 23 -0.03 -1.57 0.88
CA ARG A 23 -0.79 -0.38 0.45
C ARG A 23 -1.82 -0.79 -0.60
N CYS A 24 -2.89 -0.04 -0.70
CA CYS A 24 -3.86 -0.22 -1.78
C CYS A 24 -3.21 -0.02 -3.16
N ARG A 25 -3.51 -0.92 -4.11
CA ARG A 25 -3.00 -0.86 -5.49
C ARG A 25 -3.51 0.36 -6.29
N ILE A 26 -4.70 0.85 -5.99
CA ILE A 26 -5.33 2.00 -6.68
C ILE A 26 -4.89 3.31 -6.01
N CYS A 27 -5.31 3.52 -4.77
CA CYS A 27 -5.17 4.78 -4.04
C CYS A 27 -3.80 4.95 -3.34
N GLY A 28 -3.05 3.87 -3.14
CA GLY A 28 -1.79 3.84 -2.37
C GLY A 28 -1.96 4.01 -0.86
N ARG A 29 -3.19 3.97 -0.32
CA ARG A 29 -3.47 4.21 1.11
C ARG A 29 -2.85 3.09 1.97
N PRO A 30 -2.15 3.44 3.06
CA PRO A 30 -1.51 2.45 3.93
C PRO A 30 -2.47 1.79 4.94
N HIS A 31 -3.57 2.45 5.29
CA HIS A 31 -4.53 1.93 6.27
C HIS A 31 -5.79 1.37 5.61
N ALA A 32 -6.46 0.48 6.35
CA ALA A 32 -7.71 -0.18 5.94
C ALA A 32 -7.57 -0.92 4.59
N TYR A 33 -6.54 -1.76 4.50
CA TYR A 33 -6.26 -2.61 3.34
C TYR A 33 -7.03 -3.92 3.43
N LEU A 34 -7.84 -4.21 2.43
CA LEU A 34 -8.57 -5.46 2.28
C LEU A 34 -7.69 -6.47 1.54
N ARG A 35 -7.09 -7.42 2.27
CA ARG A 35 -6.14 -8.40 1.71
C ARG A 35 -6.74 -9.26 0.58
N LYS A 36 -8.02 -9.65 0.70
CA LYS A 36 -8.73 -10.46 -0.32
C LYS A 36 -8.76 -9.78 -1.69
N TYR A 37 -8.93 -8.45 -1.73
CA TYR A 37 -9.11 -7.68 -2.97
C TYR A 37 -7.89 -6.82 -3.33
N GLY A 38 -6.92 -6.68 -2.43
CA GLY A 38 -5.72 -5.89 -2.64
C GLY A 38 -5.94 -4.36 -2.66
N ILE A 39 -7.03 -3.87 -2.09
CA ILE A 39 -7.45 -2.45 -2.17
C ILE A 39 -7.85 -1.84 -0.82
N CYS A 40 -7.93 -0.51 -0.76
CA CYS A 40 -8.32 0.24 0.44
C CYS A 40 -9.85 0.21 0.60
N ARG A 41 -10.37 0.28 1.84
CA ARG A 41 -11.82 0.29 2.12
C ARG A 41 -12.62 1.35 1.33
N ILE A 42 -11.97 2.44 0.93
CA ILE A 42 -12.59 3.56 0.20
C ILE A 42 -12.67 3.27 -1.29
N CYS A 43 -11.72 2.55 -1.86
CA CYS A 43 -11.77 2.15 -3.27
C CYS A 43 -12.63 0.91 -3.51
N PHE A 44 -12.98 0.20 -2.44
CA PHE A 44 -13.94 -0.90 -2.52
C PHE A 44 -15.39 -0.41 -2.45
N ARG A 45 -15.60 0.78 -1.88
CA ARG A 45 -16.87 1.49 -1.92
C ARG A 45 -16.99 2.25 -3.23
#